data_AF-A0A196NSY4-F1
#
_entry.id   AF-A0A196NSY4-F1
#
_cell.length_a   1.000
_cell.length_b   1.000
_cell.length_c   1.000
_cell.angle_alpha   90.00
_cell.angle_beta   90.00
_cell.angle_gamma   90.00
#
_symmetry.space_group_name_H-M   'P 1'
#
loop_
_entity.id
_entity.type
_entity.pdbx_description
1 polymer ?
#
loop_
_entity_poly.entity_id
_entity_poly.type
_entity_poly.pdbx_seq_one_letter_code
_entity_poly.pdbx_strand_id
1 'polypeptide(L)' 'MRGQPAISRIYDCANAPAPAGEEVHRRNMEARKIAWQRFGLLVIDPADVDDDWLRQAIMNEGNRRFGQRGR' A
#
# COMPACT_ATOMS: atom_id res chain seq x y z
N MET A 1 -1.41 16.38 15.00
CA MET A 1 -0.53 16.60 13.84
C MET A 1 -0.90 15.62 12.75
N ARG A 2 -1.13 16.10 11.52
CA ARG A 2 -1.54 15.33 10.34
C ARG A 2 -0.46 14.34 9.90
N GLY A 3 -0.92 13.26 9.27
CA GLY A 3 -0.17 12.07 8.87
C GLY A 3 1.12 12.38 8.10
N GLN A 4 2.22 11.84 8.61
CA GLN A 4 3.39 11.56 7.79
C GLN A 4 3.07 10.29 6.97
N PRO A 5 3.45 10.23 5.68
CA PRO A 5 3.32 9.01 4.90
C PRO A 5 4.24 7.95 5.50
N ALA A 6 3.67 7.03 6.29
CA ALA A 6 4.39 5.88 6.79
C ALA A 6 4.60 4.90 5.64
N ILE A 7 5.86 4.52 5.39
CA ILE A 7 6.19 3.43 4.47
C ILE A 7 5.41 2.19 4.93
N SER A 8 4.70 1.52 4.02
CA SER A 8 4.01 0.28 4.33
C SER A 8 5.01 -0.72 4.93
N ARG A 9 4.70 -1.32 6.09
CA ARG A 9 5.59 -2.27 6.80
C ARG A 9 5.97 -3.52 5.99
N ILE A 10 5.34 -3.71 4.83
CA ILE A 10 5.70 -4.75 3.87
C ILE A 10 7.14 -4.54 3.32
N TYR A 11 7.77 -3.38 3.57
CA TYR A 11 9.07 -2.99 2.99
C TYR A 11 10.29 -2.99 3.94
N ASP A 12 10.25 -3.67 5.09
CA ASP A 12 11.43 -3.84 5.96
C ASP A 12 12.55 -4.72 5.35
N CYS A 13 12.42 -5.16 4.09
CA CYS A 13 13.39 -6.04 3.43
C CYS A 13 14.60 -5.33 2.79
N ALA A 14 14.68 -4.00 2.82
CA ALA A 14 15.83 -3.25 2.29
C ALA A 14 16.52 -2.47 3.41
N ASN A 15 17.75 -2.89 3.77
CA ASN A 15 18.64 -2.17 4.69
C ASN A 15 19.15 -0.85 4.06
N ALA A 16 18.25 0.11 3.87
CA ALA A 16 18.55 1.45 3.37
C ALA A 16 17.80 2.50 4.22
N PRO A 17 18.35 3.71 4.37
CA PRO A 17 17.60 4.80 5.00
C PRO A 17 16.29 5.04 4.25
N ALA A 18 15.21 5.21 5.00
CA ALA A 18 13.89 5.48 4.45
C ALA A 18 13.97 6.71 3.51
N PRO A 19 13.59 6.60 2.23
CA PRO A 19 13.47 7.76 1.37
C PRO A 19 12.46 8.75 2.00
N ALA A 20 12.57 10.04 1.66
CA ALA A 20 11.65 11.07 2.16
C ALA A 20 10.96 11.80 1.00
N GLY A 21 9.75 12.32 1.25
CA GLY A 21 9.02 13.17 0.31
C GLY A 21 8.70 12.49 -1.03
N GLU A 22 8.94 13.21 -2.13
CA GLU A 22 8.60 12.81 -3.49
C GLU A 22 9.31 11.52 -3.95
N GLU A 23 10.53 11.28 -3.47
CA GLU A 23 11.30 10.07 -3.82
C GLU A 23 10.65 8.80 -3.26
N VAL A 24 9.94 8.89 -2.13
CA VAL A 24 9.13 7.77 -1.60
C VAL A 24 8.03 7.42 -2.56
N HIS A 25 7.31 8.43 -3.04
CA HIS A 25 6.18 8.25 -3.94
C HIS A 25 6.64 7.59 -5.24
N ARG A 26 7.74 8.09 -5.83
CA ARG A 26 8.34 7.54 -7.04
C ARG A 26 8.73 6.07 -6.89
N ARG A 27 9.51 5.73 -5.85
CA ARG A 27 9.95 4.34 -5.60
C ARG A 27 8.79 3.40 -5.34
N ASN A 28 7.79 3.85 -4.57
CA ASN A 28 6.60 3.06 -4.32
C ASN A 28 5.81 2.80 -5.62
N MET A 29 5.70 3.79 -6.50
CA MET A 29 5.03 3.63 -7.78
C MET A 29 5.75 2.61 -8.68
N GLU A 30 7.07 2.72 -8.78
CA GLU A 30 7.90 1.77 -9.54
C GLU A 30 7.77 0.34 -8.99
N ALA A 31 7.85 0.18 -7.66
CA ALA A 31 7.71 -1.11 -7.01
C ALA A 31 6.32 -1.73 -7.23
N ARG A 32 5.24 -0.95 -7.07
CA ARG A 32 3.86 -1.39 -7.33
C ARG A 32 3.68 -1.80 -8.79
N LYS A 33 4.26 -1.04 -9.73
CA LYS A 33 4.24 -1.37 -11.15
C LYS A 33 4.96 -2.70 -11.43
N ILE A 34 6.13 -2.92 -10.83
CA ILE A 34 6.87 -4.19 -10.95
C ILE A 34 6.05 -5.35 -10.37
N ALA A 35 5.47 -5.17 -9.18
CA ALA A 35 4.66 -6.20 -8.53
C ALA A 35 3.49 -6.66 -9.41
N TRP A 36 2.79 -5.70 -10.03
CA TRP A 36 1.71 -5.98 -10.96
C TRP A 36 2.21 -6.71 -12.21
N GLN A 37 3.20 -6.12 -12.90
CA GLN A 37 3.64 -6.59 -14.20
C GLN A 37 4.38 -7.93 -14.16
N ARG A 38 5.15 -8.20 -13.10
CA ARG A 38 5.99 -9.40 -13.00
C ARG A 38 5.39 -10.51 -12.15
N PHE A 39 4.64 -10.17 -11.11
CA PHE A 39 4.18 -11.14 -10.12
C PHE A 39 2.66 -11.29 -10.09
N GLY A 40 1.91 -10.44 -10.82
CA GLY A 40 0.45 -10.43 -10.76
C GLY A 40 -0.09 -10.03 -9.39
N LEU A 41 0.73 -9.34 -8.59
CA LEU A 41 0.37 -8.89 -7.24
C LEU A 41 0.02 -7.40 -7.27
N LEU A 42 -1.14 -7.07 -6.69
CA LEU A 42 -1.60 -5.69 -6.53
C LEU A 42 -1.52 -5.28 -5.07
N VAL A 43 -0.80 -4.19 -4.80
CA VAL A 43 -0.73 -3.56 -3.47
C VAL A 43 -1.41 -2.20 -3.57
N ILE A 44 -2.59 -2.09 -2.96
CA ILE A 44 -3.42 -0.87 -2.94
C ILE A 44 -3.71 -0.51 -1.48
N ASP A 45 -3.57 0.76 -1.13
CA ASP A 45 -4.20 1.30 0.07
C ASP A 45 -5.66 1.61 -0.27
N PRO A 46 -6.66 1.08 0.46
CA PRO A 46 -8.05 1.46 0.25
C PRO A 46 -8.29 2.97 0.25
N ALA A 47 -7.48 3.76 0.95
CA ALA A 47 -7.59 5.23 0.93
C ALA A 47 -7.29 5.86 -0.44
N ASP A 48 -6.54 5.17 -1.30
CA ASP A 48 -6.18 5.61 -2.65
C ASP A 48 -7.23 5.19 -3.71
N VAL A 49 -8.30 4.49 -3.32
CA VAL A 49 -9.35 4.01 -4.24
C VAL A 49 -10.49 5.03 -4.26
N ASP A 50 -10.70 5.74 -5.37
CA ASP A 50 -11.73 6.78 -5.48
C ASP A 50 -13.16 6.23 -5.44
N ASP A 51 -13.39 5.07 -6.06
CA ASP A 51 -14.71 4.44 -6.08
C ASP A 51 -15.06 3.81 -4.73
N ASP A 52 -16.12 4.31 -4.09
CA ASP A 52 -16.50 3.90 -2.73
C ASP A 52 -16.93 2.43 -2.66
N TRP A 53 -17.57 1.89 -3.69
CA TRP A 53 -18.02 0.49 -3.73
C TRP A 53 -16.83 -0.46 -3.82
N LEU A 54 -15.89 -0.18 -4.70
CA LEU A 54 -14.65 -0.92 -4.86
C LEU A 54 -13.81 -0.84 -3.59
N ARG A 55 -13.71 0.34 -2.98
CA ARG A 55 -13.02 0.53 -1.70
C ARG A 55 -13.59 -0.40 -0.63
N GLN A 56 -14.92 -0.44 -0.48
CA GLN A 56 -15.58 -1.32 0.49
C GLN A 56 -15.40 -2.80 0.15
N ALA A 57 -15.49 -3.19 -1.13
CA ALA A 57 -15.27 -4.57 -1.54
C ALA A 57 -13.87 -5.08 -1.18
N ILE A 58 -12.83 -4.27 -1.44
CA ILE A 58 -11.45 -4.60 -1.09
C ILE A 58 -11.27 -4.69 0.43
N MET A 59 -11.84 -3.74 1.19
CA MET A 59 -11.78 -3.78 2.66
C MET A 59 -12.46 -5.02 3.23
N ASN A 60 -13.64 -5.38 2.71
CA ASN A 60 -14.37 -6.57 3.13
C ASN A 60 -13.56 -7.84 2.84
N GLU A 61 -12.98 -7.94 1.65
CA GLU A 61 -12.16 -9.09 1.29
C GLU A 61 -10.90 -9.19 2.16
N GLY A 62 -10.24 -8.07 2.45
CA GLY A 62 -9.13 -8.01 3.39
C GLY A 62 -9.52 -8.46 4.79
N ASN A 63 -10.62 -7.92 5.32
CA ASN A 63 -11.13 -8.29 6.64
C ASN A 63 -11.51 -9.77 6.74
N ARG A 64 -12.11 -10.32 5.68
CA ARG A 64 -12.50 -11.74 5.59
C ARG A 64 -11.29 -12.67 5.58
N ARG A 65 -10.21 -12.30 4.87
CA ARG A 65 -9.01 -13.13 4.73
C ARG A 65 -8.02 -13.01 5.88
N PHE A 66 -7.88 -11.81 6.45
CA PHE A 66 -6.78 -11.48 7.36
C PHE A 66 -7.23 -10.92 8.71
N GLY A 67 -8.54 -10.84 8.95
CA GLY A 67 -9.11 -10.21 10.13
C GLY A 67 -9.21 -8.69 10.00
N GLN A 68 -9.90 -8.05 10.95
CA GLN A 68 -10.11 -6.60 10.91
C GLN A 68 -8.79 -5.82 10.92
N ARG A 69 -8.67 -4.86 9.98
CA ARG A 69 -7.54 -3.94 9.93
C ARG A 69 -7.52 -3.03 11.16
N GLY A 70 -6.65 -3.32 12.12
CA GLY A 70 -6.33 -2.45 13.26
C GLY A 70 -7.47 -2.20 14.24
N ARG A 71 -7.35 -2.78 15.43
CA ARG A 71 -7.63 -2.05 16.67
C ARG A 71 -6.40 -1.26 17.06
#